data_AF-A0A0K8MH72-F1
#
_entry.id   AF-A0A0K8MH72-F1
#
_cell.length_a   1.000
_cell.length_b   1.000
_cell.length_c   1.000
_cell.angle_alpha   90.00
_cell.angle_beta   90.00
_cell.angle_gamma   90.00
#
_symmetry.space_group_name_H-M   'P 1'
#
loop_
_entity.id
_entity.type
_entity.pdbx_description
1 polymer ?
#
loop_
_entity_poly.entity_id
_entity_poly.type
_entity_poly.pdbx_seq_one_letter_code
_entity_poly.pdbx_strand_id
1 'polypeptide(L)'
;MGSLISLLVLIGLGYLIYKFFKPTPKYRVVMTDPVTGYIKYLMSVDGINNSFQYTSAPDSALIFSDGSRAERFMSMVSSETNPRVEVKGFMSWSPLRQG
;
A
#
# COMPACT_ATOMS: atom_id res chain seq x y z
N MET A 1 -35.63 30.75 0.09
CA MET A 1 -34.22 30.90 0.57
C MET A 1 -33.77 29.75 1.46
N GLY A 2 -34.61 29.20 2.36
CA GLY A 2 -34.22 28.09 3.25
C GLY A 2 -33.78 26.80 2.54
N SER A 3 -34.46 26.38 1.46
CA SER A 3 -34.12 25.12 0.76
C SER A 3 -32.74 25.14 0.09
N LEU A 4 -32.31 26.30 -0.38
CA LEU A 4 -31.03 26.49 -1.08
C LEU A 4 -29.86 26.42 -0.10
N ILE A 5 -30.02 26.99 1.10
CA ILE A 5 -29.04 26.91 2.18
C ILE A 5 -28.94 25.47 2.71
N SER A 6 -30.07 24.78 2.91
CA SER A 6 -30.08 23.38 3.33
C SER A 6 -29.39 22.45 2.32
N LEU A 7 -29.57 22.70 1.01
CA LEU A 7 -28.90 21.93 -0.04
C LEU A 7 -27.37 22.10 0.01
N LEU A 8 -26.88 23.33 0.20
CA LEU A 8 -25.44 23.61 0.28
C LEU A 8 -24.80 22.95 1.52
N VAL A 9 -25.50 22.97 2.65
CA VAL A 9 -25.05 22.29 3.87
C VAL A 9 -24.96 20.78 3.65
N LEU A 10 -25.93 20.19 2.96
CA LEU A 10 -25.97 18.76 2.69
C LEU A 10 -24.87 18.31 1.73
N ILE A 11 -24.57 19.11 0.69
CA ILE A 11 -23.43 18.87 -0.21
C ILE A 11 -22.10 19.01 0.54
N GLY A 12 -21.98 20.02 1.40
CA GLY A 12 -20.78 20.21 2.24
C GLY A 12 -20.53 19.03 3.18
N LEU A 13 -21.57 18.53 3.85
CA LEU A 13 -21.51 17.33 4.68
C LEU A 13 -21.14 16.09 3.87
N GLY A 14 -21.76 15.89 2.70
CA GLY A 14 -21.43 14.77 1.81
C GLY A 14 -19.97 14.79 1.35
N TYR A 15 -19.44 15.97 1.01
CA TYR A 15 -18.04 16.15 0.63
C TYR A 15 -17.08 15.85 1.79
N LEU A 16 -17.40 16.32 3.01
CA LEU A 16 -16.58 16.05 4.19
C LEU A 16 -16.56 14.55 4.51
N ILE A 17 -17.71 13.88 4.50
CA ILE A 17 -17.79 12.43 4.71
C ILE A 17 -16.96 11.70 3.65
N TYR A 18 -17.11 12.04 2.37
CA TYR A 18 -16.31 11.43 1.31
C TYR A 18 -14.80 11.62 1.53
N LYS A 19 -14.37 12.82 1.94
CA LYS A 19 -12.96 13.13 2.17
C LYS A 19 -12.38 12.38 3.38
N PHE A 20 -13.12 12.25 4.48
CA PHE A 20 -12.65 11.58 5.69
C PHE A 20 -12.73 10.05 5.60
N PHE A 21 -13.71 9.52 4.89
CA PHE A 21 -13.93 8.08 4.79
C PHE A 21 -13.36 7.46 3.51
N LYS A 22 -12.64 8.22 2.67
CA LYS A 22 -11.98 7.67 1.49
C LYS A 22 -10.99 6.58 1.92
N PRO A 23 -11.20 5.31 1.55
CA PRO A 23 -10.26 4.26 1.89
C PRO A 23 -8.92 4.57 1.24
N THR A 24 -7.90 4.77 2.07
CA THR A 24 -6.54 4.94 1.58
C THR A 24 -6.06 3.63 0.98
N PRO A 25 -5.58 3.63 -0.28
CA PRO A 25 -5.01 2.43 -0.87
C PRO A 25 -3.80 2.01 -0.02
N LYS A 26 -3.73 0.72 0.26
CA LYS A 26 -2.65 0.11 1.05
C LYS A 26 -1.79 -0.70 0.10
N TYR A 27 -0.48 -0.50 0.15
CA TYR A 27 0.49 -1.17 -0.71
C TYR A 27 1.46 -1.97 0.17
N ARG A 28 1.96 -3.09 -0.34
CA ARG A 28 3.01 -3.88 0.30
C ARG A 28 3.99 -4.38 -0.74
N VAL A 29 5.24 -4.60 -0.34
CA VAL A 29 6.26 -5.20 -1.20
C VAL A 29 6.34 -6.69 -0.91
N VAL A 30 6.19 -7.49 -1.96
CA VAL A 30 6.24 -8.95 -1.93
C VAL A 30 7.39 -9.41 -2.79
N MET A 31 8.10 -10.44 -2.35
CA MET A 31 9.21 -11.03 -3.08
C MET A 31 9.16 -12.54 -2.95
N THR A 32 9.85 -13.21 -3.86
CA THR A 32 10.05 -14.65 -3.86
C THR A 32 11.51 -14.92 -3.56
N ASP A 33 11.78 -15.64 -2.48
CA ASP A 33 13.13 -16.06 -2.13
C ASP A 33 13.70 -16.97 -3.25
N PRO A 34 14.84 -16.62 -3.87
CA PRO A 34 15.36 -17.38 -5.01
C PRO A 34 15.91 -18.76 -4.62
N VAL A 35 16.27 -18.96 -3.35
CA VAL A 35 16.84 -20.22 -2.85
C VAL A 35 15.72 -21.19 -2.49
N THR A 36 14.69 -20.69 -1.81
CA THR A 36 13.63 -21.53 -1.23
C THR A 36 12.31 -21.49 -2.00
N GLY A 37 12.13 -20.52 -2.91
CA GLY A 37 10.90 -20.28 -3.64
C GLY A 37 9.75 -19.72 -2.78
N TYR A 38 9.97 -19.50 -1.47
CA TYR A 38 8.93 -19.01 -0.59
C TYR A 38 8.65 -17.52 -0.77
N ILE A 39 7.38 -17.15 -0.61
CA ILE A 39 6.95 -15.76 -0.60
C ILE A 39 7.41 -15.12 0.71
N LYS A 40 8.08 -13.98 0.57
CA LYS A 40 8.47 -13.10 1.67
C LYS A 40 7.89 -11.71 1.45
N TYR A 41 7.72 -11.01 2.55
CA TYR A 41 7.20 -9.65 2.61
C TYR A 41 8.24 -8.74 3.24
N LEU A 42 8.33 -7.52 2.74
CA LEU A 42 9.12 -6.49 3.42
C LEU A 42 8.45 -6.16 4.76
N MET A 43 9.16 -6.32 5.87
CA MET A 43 8.64 -6.09 7.23
C MET A 43 9.03 -4.71 7.76
N SER A 44 10.29 -4.33 7.58
CA SER A 44 10.81 -3.04 8.05
C SER A 44 12.03 -2.62 7.23
N VAL A 45 12.34 -1.33 7.29
CA VAL A 45 13.52 -0.75 6.66
C VAL A 45 14.28 0.02 7.74
N ASP A 46 15.51 -0.39 8.01
CA ASP A 46 16.42 0.36 8.88
C ASP A 46 17.10 1.45 8.05
N GLY A 47 16.69 2.70 8.27
CA GLY A 47 17.21 3.86 7.54
C GLY A 47 18.64 4.25 7.90
N ILE A 48 19.23 3.68 8.95
CA ILE A 48 20.62 3.98 9.35
C ILE A 48 21.59 3.11 8.55
N ASN A 49 21.26 1.83 8.38
CA ASN A 49 22.13 0.85 7.72
C ASN A 49 21.65 0.46 6.31
N ASN A 50 20.54 1.03 5.83
CA ASN A 50 19.84 0.58 4.61
C ASN A 50 19.58 -0.93 4.60
N SER A 51 19.30 -1.50 5.78
CA SER A 51 19.01 -2.92 5.90
C SER A 51 17.51 -3.18 5.79
N PHE A 52 17.16 -4.22 5.04
CA PHE A 52 15.79 -4.65 4.83
C PHE A 52 15.52 -5.89 5.68
N GLN A 53 14.44 -5.85 6.47
CA GLN A 53 13.98 -7.02 7.19
C GLN A 53 12.80 -7.64 6.45
N TYR A 54 12.81 -8.97 6.36
CA TYR A 54 11.80 -9.74 5.63
C TYR A 54 11.06 -10.69 6.56
N THR A 55 9.80 -10.94 6.28
CA THR A 55 8.95 -11.89 7.02
C THR A 55 8.18 -12.79 6.06
N SER A 56 7.89 -14.02 6.46
CA SER A 56 6.97 -14.91 5.74
C SER A 56 5.49 -14.64 6.11
N ALA A 57 5.24 -13.90 7.20
CA ALA A 57 3.90 -13.60 7.66
C ALA A 57 3.31 -12.38 6.91
N PRO A 58 2.22 -12.54 6.14
CA PRO A 58 1.65 -11.45 5.34
C PRO A 58 1.10 -10.30 6.19
N ASP A 59 0.64 -10.59 7.41
CA ASP A 59 0.06 -9.60 8.33
C ASP A 59 1.11 -8.74 9.03
N SER A 60 2.37 -9.19 9.05
CA SER A 60 3.52 -8.44 9.56
C SER A 60 4.22 -7.62 8.48
N ALA A 61 3.67 -7.58 7.26
CA ALA A 61 4.24 -6.81 6.16
C ALA A 61 4.14 -5.30 6.42
N LEU A 62 5.17 -4.57 6.01
CA LEU A 62 5.18 -3.12 5.96
C LEU A 62 4.13 -2.62 4.97
N ILE A 63 3.19 -1.82 5.46
CA ILE A 63 2.13 -1.23 4.65
C ILE A 63 2.46 0.22 4.32
N PHE A 64 2.49 0.52 3.03
CA PHE A 64 2.62 1.86 2.49
C PHE A 64 1.24 2.43 2.14
N SER A 65 1.03 3.72 2.39
CA SER A 65 -0.15 4.47 1.92
C SER A 65 0.04 5.09 0.53
N ASP A 66 1.27 5.03 0.00
CA ASP A 66 1.69 5.63 -1.27
C ASP A 66 2.37 4.56 -2.13
N GLY A 67 1.83 4.34 -3.33
CA GLY A 67 2.34 3.36 -4.30
C GLY A 67 3.73 3.72 -4.81
N SER A 68 3.99 5.01 -5.09
CA SER A 68 5.31 5.46 -5.58
C SER A 68 6.39 5.32 -4.50
N ARG A 69 6.02 5.38 -3.22
CA ARG A 69 6.93 5.05 -2.13
C ARG A 69 7.20 3.54 -2.06
N ALA A 70 6.17 2.70 -2.20
CA ALA A 70 6.33 1.25 -2.23
C ALA A 70 7.22 0.78 -3.39
N GLU A 71 7.05 1.36 -4.59
CA GLU A 71 7.87 1.07 -5.77
C GLU A 71 9.34 1.45 -5.57
N ARG A 72 9.61 2.60 -4.92
CA ARG A 72 10.98 3.00 -4.57
C ARG A 72 11.66 2.00 -3.63
N PHE A 73 10.93 1.45 -2.66
CA PHE A 73 11.49 0.40 -1.81
C PHE A 73 11.65 -0.92 -2.56
N MET A 74 10.68 -1.28 -3.40
CA MET A 74 10.79 -2.46 -4.28
C MET A 74 12.04 -2.39 -5.16
N SER A 75 12.37 -1.22 -5.73
CA SER A 75 13.56 -1.05 -6.57
C SER A 75 14.89 -1.12 -5.80
N MET A 76 14.87 -1.01 -4.48
CA MET A 76 16.06 -1.16 -3.62
C MET A 76 16.29 -2.62 -3.19
N VAL A 77 15.28 -3.47 -3.31
CA VAL A 77 15.38 -4.90 -3.03
C VAL A 77 16.07 -5.60 -4.22
N SER A 78 16.85 -6.66 -3.94
CA SER A 78 17.53 -7.44 -4.98
C SER A 78 16.55 -7.94 -6.05
N SER A 79 16.87 -7.71 -7.32
CA SER A 79 16.07 -8.13 -8.48
C SER A 79 15.96 -9.65 -8.60
N GLU A 80 16.92 -10.41 -8.06
CA GLU A 80 16.90 -11.88 -8.03
C GLU A 80 15.71 -12.43 -7.25
N THR A 81 15.13 -11.63 -6.35
CA THR A 81 13.98 -12.01 -5.53
C THR A 81 12.63 -11.78 -6.22
N ASN A 82 12.61 -11.36 -7.49
CA ASN A 82 11.39 -11.00 -8.22
C ASN A 82 10.43 -10.10 -7.41
N PRO A 83 10.91 -8.96 -6.87
CA PRO A 83 10.11 -8.11 -6.02
C PRO A 83 8.98 -7.47 -6.82
N ARG A 84 7.78 -7.41 -6.22
CA ARG A 84 6.58 -6.78 -6.79
C ARG A 84 5.84 -5.99 -5.72
N VAL A 85 5.12 -4.95 -6.14
CA VAL A 85 4.19 -4.24 -5.27
C VAL A 85 2.80 -4.87 -5.41
N GLU A 86 2.14 -5.11 -4.29
CA GLU A 86 0.73 -5.49 -4.23
C GLU A 86 -0.10 -4.36 -3.61
N VAL A 87 -1.27 -4.09 -4.18
CA VAL A 87 -2.26 -3.15 -3.66
C VAL A 87 -3.42 -3.91 -3.02
N LYS A 88 -3.90 -3.41 -1.87
CA LYS A 88 -5.06 -3.93 -1.17
C LYS A 88 -6.33 -3.48 -1.86
N GLY A 89 -7.03 -4.45 -2.47
CA GLY A 89 -8.41 -4.30 -2.88
C GLY A 89 -9.38 -4.51 -1.72
N PHE A 90 -10.67 -4.65 -2.03
CA PHE A 90 -11.73 -4.80 -1.03
C PHE A 90 -11.59 -6.07 -0.17
N MET A 91 -11.17 -7.19 -0.77
CA MET A 91 -11.00 -8.49 -0.07
C MET A 91 -9.68 -9.20 -0.37
N SER A 92 -8.91 -8.76 -1.37
CA SER A 92 -7.68 -9.42 -1.80
C SER A 92 -6.55 -8.42 -2.05
N TRP A 93 -5.33 -8.94 -2.04
CA TRP A 93 -4.17 -8.24 -2.55
C TRP A 93 -4.00 -8.56 -4.02
N SER A 94 -3.73 -7.55 -4.84
CA SER A 94 -3.51 -7.71 -6.28
C SER A 94 -2.20 -7.05 -6.68
N PRO A 95 -1.46 -7.59 -7.66
CA PRO A 95 -0.28 -6.93 -8.18
C PRO A 95 -0.63 -5.52 -8.66
N LEU A 96 0.20 -4.54 -8.31
CA LEU A 96 0.11 -3.21 -8.89
C LEU A 96 0.45 -3.36 -10.38
N ARG A 97 -0.54 -3.25 -11.25
CA ARG A 97 -0.32 -3.26 -12.70
C ARG A 97 0.54 -2.05 -13.03
N GLN A 98 1.80 -2.28 -13.39
CA GLN A 98 2.64 -1.27 -14.02
C GLN A 98 1.96 -0.92 -15.35
N GLY A 99 1.40 0.28 -15.42
CA GLY A 99 0.82 0.87 -16.63
C GLY A 99 1.81 1.83 -17.25
#